data_AF-A0A9J6DF93-F1
#
_entry.id   AF-A0A9J6DF93-F1
#
_cell.length_a   1.000
_cell.length_b   1.000
_cell.length_c   1.000
_cell.angle_alpha   90.00
_cell.angle_beta   90.00
_cell.angle_gamma   90.00
#
_symmetry.space_group_name_H-M   'P 1'
#
loop_
_entity.id
_entity.type
_entity.pdbx_description
1 polymer ?
#
loop_
_entity_poly.entity_id
_entity_poly.type
_entity_poly.pdbx_seq_one_letter_code
_entity_poly.pdbx_strand_id
1 'polypeptide(L)'
;MADKDAVEERVINEEYKIWKKNTPFLYDLVMTHALEWPSLTAQWLPDVTRPEGRDYSIHRLILGTHTSDEQNHLLIASVQLPSEDAQFDATHYDSEKGEFGGFGSVSGKIDIEIKINHEGEVNRARFMPQNPCIIATKTPSSDVLIFDYTKHPSKPDPNGECSPDLRLRGHQKEGYGLSWNPNLNGHLLSASDDHTICLWDINATPKENKVVDAKTIFTGHTAVVEDVAWHLLHESLFGSVADDQKLMM
;
A
#
# COMPACT_ATOMS: atom_id res chain seq x y z
N MET A 1 24.88 11.46 -19.40
CA MET A 1 23.64 11.05 -18.72
C MET A 1 22.54 10.90 -19.74
N ALA A 2 22.09 11.96 -20.42
CA ALA A 2 21.02 11.89 -21.43
C ALA A 2 21.12 10.77 -22.49
N ASP A 3 22.32 10.45 -22.99
CA ASP A 3 22.52 9.38 -23.97
C ASP A 3 22.41 7.96 -23.37
N LYS A 4 22.72 7.79 -22.08
CA LYS A 4 22.52 6.51 -21.36
C LYS A 4 21.04 6.29 -21.06
N ASP A 5 20.36 7.33 -20.58
CA ASP A 5 18.95 7.27 -20.22
C ASP A 5 18.09 6.96 -21.46
N ALA A 6 18.42 7.58 -22.61
CA ALA A 6 17.74 7.29 -23.88
C ALA A 6 18.00 5.85 -24.40
N VAL A 7 19.21 5.31 -24.19
CA VAL A 7 19.53 3.93 -24.54
C VAL A 7 18.75 2.96 -23.65
N GLU A 8 18.68 3.23 -22.35
CA GLU A 8 17.93 2.43 -21.39
C GLU A 8 16.42 2.44 -21.69
N GLU A 9 15.85 3.61 -21.94
CA GLU A 9 14.43 3.76 -22.32
C GLU A 9 14.10 2.96 -23.59
N ARG A 10 15.01 2.97 -24.57
CA ARG A 10 14.83 2.17 -25.79
C ARG A 10 14.83 0.67 -25.49
N VAL A 11 15.72 0.21 -24.61
CA VAL A 11 15.78 -1.21 -24.20
C VAL A 11 14.48 -1.60 -23.48
N ILE A 12 14.03 -0.80 -22.51
CA ILE A 12 12.78 -1.03 -21.77
C ILE A 12 11.59 -1.14 -22.73
N ASN A 13 11.49 -0.23 -23.70
CA ASN A 13 10.40 -0.23 -24.67
C ASN A 13 10.40 -1.47 -25.58
N GLU A 14 11.57 -1.97 -25.99
CA GLU A 14 11.65 -3.19 -26.81
C GLU A 14 11.35 -4.45 -25.99
N GLU A 15 11.88 -4.56 -24.77
CA GLU A 15 11.59 -5.66 -23.86
C GLU A 15 10.10 -5.73 -23.50
N TYR A 16 9.47 -4.58 -23.23
CA TYR A 16 8.03 -4.50 -22.96
C TYR A 16 7.18 -4.99 -24.14
N LYS A 17 7.53 -4.63 -25.38
CA LYS A 17 6.83 -5.11 -26.58
C LYS A 17 6.99 -6.62 -26.77
N ILE A 18 8.16 -7.17 -26.48
CA ILE A 18 8.41 -8.61 -26.54
C ILE A 18 7.60 -9.33 -25.47
N TRP A 19 7.63 -8.84 -24.23
CA TRP A 19 6.82 -9.36 -23.13
C TRP A 19 5.33 -9.34 -23.48
N LYS A 20 4.80 -8.21 -23.98
CA LYS A 20 3.37 -8.06 -24.32
C LYS A 20 2.91 -9.02 -25.42
N LYS A 21 3.78 -9.39 -26.37
CA LYS A 21 3.46 -10.42 -27.38
C LYS A 21 3.38 -11.83 -26.80
N ASN A 22 4.08 -12.07 -25.69
CA ASN A 22 4.18 -13.37 -25.04
C ASN A 22 3.20 -13.55 -23.88
N THR A 23 2.52 -12.49 -23.41
CA THR A 23 1.58 -12.58 -22.28
C THR A 23 0.52 -13.68 -22.40
N PRO A 24 -0.06 -13.99 -23.57
CA PRO A 24 -1.08 -15.05 -23.67
C PRO A 24 -0.54 -16.46 -23.39
N PHE A 25 0.79 -16.65 -23.44
CA PHE A 25 1.45 -17.92 -23.14
C PHE A 25 2.03 -17.96 -21.73
N LEU A 26 2.14 -16.80 -21.06
CA LEU A 26 2.83 -16.65 -19.78
C LEU A 26 1.86 -16.52 -18.60
N TYR A 27 0.65 -16.02 -18.84
CA TYR A 27 -0.28 -15.67 -17.76
C TYR A 27 -1.71 -16.10 -18.09
N ASP A 28 -2.41 -16.57 -17.07
CA ASP A 28 -3.87 -16.79 -17.13
C ASP A 28 -4.65 -15.48 -16.98
N LEU A 29 -4.03 -14.45 -16.37
CA LEU A 29 -4.62 -13.14 -16.16
C LEU A 29 -3.55 -12.04 -16.21
N VAL A 30 -3.79 -11.01 -17.03
CA VAL A 30 -3.06 -9.74 -17.00
C VAL A 30 -4.07 -8.61 -16.90
N MET A 31 -3.89 -7.73 -15.92
CA MET A 31 -4.71 -6.53 -15.74
C MET A 31 -3.79 -5.32 -15.66
N THR A 32 -3.74 -4.55 -16.76
CA THR A 32 -3.00 -3.29 -16.80
C THR A 32 -3.96 -2.13 -16.57
N HIS A 33 -3.64 -1.25 -15.62
CA HIS A 33 -4.41 -0.05 -15.31
C HIS A 33 -3.46 1.12 -15.05
N ALA A 34 -3.66 2.22 -15.77
CA ALA A 34 -2.91 3.46 -15.55
C ALA A 34 -3.60 4.27 -14.44
N LEU A 35 -2.94 4.40 -13.29
CA LEU A 35 -3.41 5.26 -12.21
C LEU A 35 -3.22 6.75 -12.55
N GLU A 36 -4.02 7.61 -11.94
CA GLU A 36 -3.88 9.08 -12.04
C GLU A 36 -2.50 9.55 -11.55
N TRP A 37 -2.06 9.00 -10.41
CA TRP A 37 -0.76 9.27 -9.81
C TRP A 37 -0.05 7.96 -9.43
N PRO A 38 1.29 7.92 -9.44
CA PRO A 38 2.06 6.78 -8.96
C PRO A 38 1.71 6.41 -7.52
N SER A 39 1.87 5.13 -7.19
CA SER A 39 1.68 4.61 -5.84
C SER A 39 2.96 3.99 -5.31
N LEU A 40 3.41 4.46 -4.14
CA LEU A 40 4.56 3.89 -3.42
C LEU A 40 4.18 2.67 -2.57
N THR A 41 2.89 2.36 -2.46
CA THR A 41 2.37 1.28 -1.62
C THR A 41 1.25 0.52 -2.32
N ALA A 42 1.26 -0.80 -2.16
CA ALA A 42 0.15 -1.66 -2.57
C ALA A 42 -0.02 -2.77 -1.53
N GLN A 43 -1.25 -2.97 -1.03
CA GLN A 43 -1.59 -4.09 -0.18
C GLN A 43 -3.04 -4.52 -0.41
N TRP A 44 -3.26 -5.82 -0.64
CA TRP A 44 -4.62 -6.38 -0.67
C TRP A 44 -5.25 -6.29 0.71
N LEU A 45 -6.49 -5.82 0.78
CA LEU A 45 -7.36 -6.06 1.92
C LEU A 45 -7.79 -7.53 1.93
N PRO A 46 -8.02 -8.13 3.12
CA PRO A 46 -8.27 -9.56 3.22
C PRO A 46 -9.70 -9.96 2.85
N ASP A 47 -10.64 -9.02 2.79
CA ASP A 47 -12.03 -9.30 2.48
C ASP A 47 -12.28 -9.45 0.98
N VAL A 48 -13.19 -10.36 0.63
CA VAL A 48 -13.59 -10.65 -0.74
C VAL A 48 -15.10 -10.74 -0.79
N THR A 49 -15.72 -9.98 -1.69
CA THR A 49 -17.17 -10.02 -1.93
C THR A 49 -17.45 -10.82 -3.20
N ARG A 50 -18.39 -11.77 -3.15
CA ARG A 50 -18.79 -12.62 -4.29
C ARG A 50 -20.27 -12.36 -4.62
N PRO A 51 -20.58 -11.50 -5.60
CA PRO A 51 -21.96 -11.22 -5.97
C PRO A 51 -22.64 -12.48 -6.54
N GLU A 52 -23.88 -12.76 -6.11
CA GLU A 52 -24.62 -13.92 -6.59
C GLU A 52 -24.85 -13.86 -8.11
N GLY A 53 -24.61 -14.98 -8.79
CA GLY A 53 -24.80 -15.11 -10.23
C GLY A 53 -23.79 -14.35 -11.09
N ARG A 54 -22.68 -13.87 -10.52
CA ARG A 54 -21.55 -13.29 -11.24
C ARG A 54 -20.37 -14.25 -11.26
N ASP A 55 -19.61 -14.19 -12.34
CA ASP A 55 -18.39 -14.94 -12.62
C ASP A 55 -17.11 -14.23 -12.13
N TYR A 56 -17.26 -13.25 -11.24
CA TYR A 56 -16.15 -12.53 -10.63
C TYR A 56 -16.35 -12.31 -9.14
N SER A 57 -15.25 -12.13 -8.43
CA SER A 57 -15.18 -11.62 -7.06
C SER A 57 -14.63 -10.21 -7.03
N ILE A 58 -15.08 -9.42 -6.06
CA ILE A 58 -14.59 -8.07 -5.79
C ILE A 58 -13.59 -8.15 -4.65
N HIS A 59 -12.34 -7.83 -4.97
CA HIS A 59 -11.23 -7.68 -4.03
C HIS A 59 -10.94 -6.19 -3.83
N ARG A 60 -10.23 -5.83 -2.76
CA ARG A 60 -9.86 -4.44 -2.51
C ARG A 60 -8.37 -4.27 -2.28
N LEU A 61 -7.82 -3.15 -2.75
CA LEU A 61 -6.42 -2.76 -2.63
C LEU A 61 -6.30 -1.44 -1.88
N ILE A 62 -5.36 -1.38 -0.94
CA ILE A 62 -4.85 -0.15 -0.35
C ILE A 62 -3.76 0.38 -1.28
N LEU A 63 -3.93 1.61 -1.73
CA LEU A 63 -2.96 2.35 -2.53
C LEU A 63 -2.74 3.72 -1.89
N GLY A 64 -1.71 4.42 -2.33
CA GLY A 64 -1.50 5.83 -2.01
C GLY A 64 -1.07 6.62 -3.23
N THR A 65 -1.04 7.94 -3.14
CA THR A 65 -0.51 8.80 -4.21
C THR A 65 0.88 9.31 -3.88
N HIS A 66 1.65 9.58 -4.94
CA HIS A 66 2.86 10.39 -4.92
C HIS A 66 2.75 11.41 -6.05
N THR A 67 2.41 12.65 -5.69
CA THR A 67 2.10 13.74 -6.62
C THR A 67 3.26 14.74 -6.74
N SER A 68 3.20 15.62 -7.74
CA SER A 68 4.07 16.79 -7.86
C SER A 68 3.33 18.05 -7.43
N ASP A 69 3.19 18.25 -6.11
CA ASP A 69 2.52 19.40 -5.45
C ASP A 69 0.99 19.43 -5.47
N GLU A 70 0.32 18.36 -5.94
CA GLU A 70 -1.13 18.20 -5.77
C GLU A 70 -1.48 17.53 -4.43
N GLN A 71 -2.73 17.68 -3.99
CA GLN A 71 -3.23 17.01 -2.78
C GLN A 71 -3.02 15.50 -2.87
N ASN A 72 -2.33 14.93 -1.88
CA ASN A 72 -2.10 13.49 -1.79
C ASN A 72 -3.24 12.78 -1.07
N HIS A 73 -3.39 11.49 -1.34
CA HIS A 73 -4.50 10.70 -0.85
C HIS A 73 -4.10 9.27 -0.46
N LEU A 74 -4.71 8.77 0.61
CA LEU A 74 -4.86 7.34 0.86
C LEU A 74 -6.06 6.83 0.06
N LEU A 75 -5.86 5.75 -0.68
CA LEU A 75 -6.83 5.21 -1.64
C LEU A 75 -7.23 3.78 -1.25
N ILE A 76 -8.51 3.49 -1.39
CA ILE A 76 -9.03 2.11 -1.41
C ILE A 76 -9.67 1.89 -2.77
N ALA A 77 -9.10 0.96 -3.54
CA ALA A 77 -9.57 0.58 -4.86
C ALA A 77 -10.27 -0.78 -4.79
N SER A 78 -11.33 -0.97 -5.57
CA SER A 78 -11.88 -2.29 -5.85
C SER A 78 -11.29 -2.86 -7.13
N VAL A 79 -11.11 -4.17 -7.16
CA VAL A 79 -10.62 -4.93 -8.30
C VAL A 79 -11.56 -6.10 -8.52
N GLN A 80 -12.13 -6.18 -9.73
CA GLN A 80 -12.91 -7.34 -10.15
C GLN A 80 -11.96 -8.41 -10.70
N LEU A 81 -11.87 -9.54 -9.98
CA LEU A 81 -11.10 -10.70 -10.40
C LEU A 81 -12.04 -11.83 -10.82
N PRO A 82 -11.74 -12.56 -11.91
CA PRO A 82 -12.50 -13.74 -12.29
C PRO A 82 -12.59 -14.75 -11.15
N SER A 83 -13.77 -15.34 -10.95
CA SER A 83 -13.95 -16.46 -10.03
C SER A 83 -13.31 -17.74 -10.59
N GLU A 84 -13.03 -18.73 -9.74
CA GLU A 84 -12.41 -19.99 -10.17
C GLU A 84 -13.26 -20.78 -11.19
N ASP A 85 -14.57 -20.57 -11.18
CA ASP A 85 -15.55 -21.17 -12.09
C ASP A 85 -15.76 -20.36 -13.38
N ALA A 86 -15.09 -19.21 -13.53
CA ALA A 86 -15.15 -18.41 -14.74
C ALA A 86 -14.53 -19.17 -15.92
N GLN A 87 -15.19 -19.13 -17.09
CA GLN A 87 -14.66 -19.75 -18.29
C GLN A 87 -13.52 -18.92 -18.88
N PHE A 88 -12.37 -19.57 -19.04
CA PHE A 88 -11.22 -19.00 -19.74
C PHE A 88 -11.43 -19.10 -21.26
N ASP A 89 -11.33 -17.96 -21.96
CA ASP A 89 -11.36 -17.90 -23.41
C ASP A 89 -10.05 -17.30 -23.94
N ALA A 90 -9.12 -18.20 -24.29
CA ALA A 90 -7.83 -17.85 -24.88
C ALA A 90 -7.93 -17.12 -26.23
N THR A 91 -9.11 -17.15 -26.89
CA THR A 91 -9.32 -16.55 -28.20
C THR A 91 -9.86 -15.13 -28.14
N HIS A 92 -10.28 -14.67 -26.95
CA HIS A 92 -10.79 -13.33 -26.76
C HIS A 92 -9.68 -12.29 -26.93
N TYR A 93 -9.84 -11.40 -27.92
CA TYR A 93 -8.96 -10.25 -28.15
C TYR A 93 -9.66 -8.99 -27.62
N ASP A 94 -9.10 -8.39 -26.57
CA ASP A 94 -9.53 -7.07 -26.11
C ASP A 94 -8.96 -6.02 -27.07
N SER A 95 -9.80 -5.48 -27.95
CA SER A 95 -9.40 -4.45 -28.92
C SER A 95 -9.11 -3.09 -28.30
N GLU A 96 -9.64 -2.78 -27.11
CA GLU A 96 -9.35 -1.53 -26.40
C GLU A 96 -7.97 -1.58 -25.75
N LYS A 97 -7.56 -2.75 -25.24
CA LYS A 97 -6.26 -2.94 -24.58
C LYS A 97 -5.17 -3.53 -25.49
N GLY A 98 -5.55 -4.10 -26.62
CA GLY A 98 -4.67 -4.78 -27.57
C GLY A 98 -4.04 -6.04 -26.98
N GLU A 99 -4.83 -6.85 -26.28
CA GLU A 99 -4.39 -8.03 -25.52
C GLU A 99 -5.18 -9.28 -25.95
N PHE A 100 -4.52 -10.44 -26.00
CA PHE A 100 -5.13 -11.74 -26.32
C PHE A 100 -5.21 -12.62 -25.06
N GLY A 101 -6.31 -13.35 -24.90
CA GLY A 101 -6.52 -14.32 -23.83
C GLY A 101 -7.00 -13.68 -22.53
N GLY A 102 -8.04 -14.27 -21.94
CA GLY A 102 -8.59 -13.83 -20.66
C GLY A 102 -9.82 -14.66 -20.25
N PHE A 103 -10.33 -14.39 -19.06
CA PHE A 103 -11.62 -14.93 -18.63
C PHE A 103 -12.74 -14.09 -19.29
N GLY A 104 -13.76 -14.75 -19.85
CA GLY A 104 -14.79 -14.09 -20.69
C GLY A 104 -15.47 -12.88 -20.04
N SER A 105 -16.02 -11.97 -20.85
CA SER A 105 -16.82 -10.73 -20.55
C SER A 105 -16.36 -9.77 -19.44
N VAL A 106 -15.54 -10.15 -18.48
CA VAL A 106 -15.10 -9.33 -17.37
C VAL A 106 -13.86 -8.58 -17.83
N SER A 107 -14.08 -7.38 -18.35
CA SER A 107 -13.00 -6.41 -18.43
C SER A 107 -12.58 -6.11 -16.98
N GLY A 108 -11.51 -6.76 -16.52
CA GLY A 108 -10.99 -6.60 -15.16
C GLY A 108 -10.93 -5.11 -14.83
N LYS A 109 -11.85 -4.67 -13.97
CA LYS A 109 -12.11 -3.26 -13.68
C LYS A 109 -11.49 -2.92 -12.35
N ILE A 110 -10.77 -1.80 -12.35
CA ILE A 110 -10.21 -1.19 -11.14
C ILE A 110 -10.89 0.16 -10.96
N ASP A 111 -11.57 0.36 -9.84
CA ASP A 111 -12.26 1.61 -9.50
C ASP A 111 -11.79 2.11 -8.12
N ILE A 112 -11.58 3.41 -7.97
CA ILE A 112 -11.30 4.02 -6.67
C ILE A 112 -12.61 4.19 -5.90
N GLU A 113 -12.77 3.48 -4.78
CA GLU A 113 -13.97 3.53 -3.94
C GLU A 113 -13.89 4.64 -2.89
N ILE A 114 -12.73 4.78 -2.24
CA ILE A 114 -12.50 5.72 -1.15
C ILE A 114 -11.21 6.47 -1.41
N LYS A 115 -11.25 7.79 -1.25
CA LYS A 115 -10.12 8.70 -1.38
C LYS A 115 -10.12 9.64 -0.17
N ILE A 116 -9.11 9.52 0.70
CA ILE A 116 -8.97 10.27 1.95
C ILE A 116 -7.78 11.23 1.79
N ASN A 117 -7.94 12.51 2.11
CA ASN A 117 -6.84 13.49 2.09
C ASN A 117 -5.71 13.05 3.03
N HIS A 118 -4.47 13.15 2.56
CA HIS A 118 -3.27 12.75 3.28
C HIS A 118 -2.23 13.87 3.29
N GLU A 119 -1.49 14.01 4.39
CA GLU A 119 -0.38 14.98 4.52
C GLU A 119 0.86 14.45 3.79
N GLY A 120 1.12 15.00 2.59
CA GLY A 120 2.19 14.51 1.71
C GLY A 120 1.90 13.14 1.11
N GLU A 121 2.84 12.62 0.34
CA GLU A 121 2.75 11.30 -0.29
C GLU A 121 2.67 10.16 0.75
N VAL A 122 2.10 9.03 0.31
CA VAL A 122 1.93 7.86 1.17
C VAL A 122 3.10 6.90 0.93
N ASN A 123 4.17 7.03 1.72
CA ASN A 123 5.39 6.20 1.60
C ASN A 123 5.10 4.70 1.79
N ARG A 124 4.22 4.36 2.74
CA ARG A 124 3.73 3.01 2.98
C ARG A 124 2.39 3.04 3.69
N ALA A 125 1.44 2.18 3.29
CA ALA A 125 0.15 2.02 3.96
C ALA A 125 -0.10 0.55 4.31
N ARG A 126 -0.48 0.25 5.56
CA ARG A 126 -0.73 -1.13 6.03
C ARG A 126 -1.97 -1.23 6.90
N PHE A 127 -2.85 -2.20 6.61
CA PHE A 127 -4.00 -2.49 7.47
C PHE A 127 -3.60 -3.27 8.73
N MET A 128 -4.34 -3.05 9.82
CA MET A 128 -4.20 -3.84 11.05
C MET A 128 -4.89 -5.20 10.90
N PRO A 129 -4.20 -6.35 11.06
CA PRO A 129 -4.78 -7.67 10.80
C PRO A 129 -6.05 -8.00 11.59
N GLN A 130 -6.14 -7.52 12.83
CA GLN A 130 -7.28 -7.77 13.72
C GLN A 130 -8.50 -6.88 13.40
N ASN A 131 -8.31 -5.76 12.70
CA ASN A 131 -9.38 -4.91 12.19
C ASN A 131 -8.90 -4.21 10.90
N PRO A 132 -9.18 -4.81 9.72
CA PRO A 132 -8.72 -4.28 8.43
C PRO A 132 -9.26 -2.90 8.06
N CYS A 133 -10.24 -2.36 8.80
CA CYS A 133 -10.68 -0.98 8.64
C CYS A 133 -9.63 0.06 9.04
N ILE A 134 -8.73 -0.33 9.94
CA ILE A 134 -7.67 0.54 10.47
C ILE A 134 -6.44 0.41 9.57
N ILE A 135 -5.98 1.53 9.02
CA ILE A 135 -4.82 1.63 8.15
C ILE A 135 -3.82 2.61 8.78
N ALA A 136 -2.58 2.17 8.96
CA ALA A 136 -1.46 3.05 9.29
C ALA A 136 -0.78 3.51 8.01
N THR A 137 -0.34 4.78 7.96
CA THR A 137 0.43 5.34 6.85
C THR A 137 1.70 6.04 7.31
N LYS A 138 2.76 5.90 6.52
CA LYS A 138 3.98 6.71 6.63
C LYS A 138 3.84 7.97 5.80
N THR A 139 4.26 9.10 6.39
CA THR A 139 4.27 10.42 5.74
C THR A 139 5.70 10.83 5.40
N PRO A 140 5.90 11.91 4.60
CA PRO A 140 7.22 12.53 4.38
C PRO A 140 7.69 13.37 5.59
N SER A 141 6.86 13.46 6.64
CA SER A 141 7.21 14.06 7.92
C SER A 141 7.59 12.98 8.95
N SER A 142 7.84 13.39 10.19
CA SER A 142 8.10 12.46 11.29
C SER A 142 6.88 11.69 11.79
N ASP A 143 5.67 12.13 11.43
CA ASP A 143 4.44 11.56 11.97
C ASP A 143 4.01 10.30 11.21
N VAL A 144 3.49 9.32 11.95
CA VAL A 144 2.77 8.15 11.39
C VAL A 144 1.29 8.38 11.64
N LEU A 145 0.46 8.24 10.61
CA LEU A 145 -0.97 8.53 10.71
C LEU A 145 -1.78 7.24 10.75
N ILE A 146 -2.87 7.24 11.52
CA ILE A 146 -3.85 6.15 11.55
C ILE A 146 -5.18 6.66 10.99
N PHE A 147 -5.78 5.88 10.10
CA PHE A 147 -7.08 6.12 9.51
C PHE A 147 -7.99 4.92 9.74
N ASP A 148 -9.23 5.17 10.14
CA ASP A 148 -10.33 4.22 10.04
C ASP A 148 -11.17 4.62 8.83
N TYR A 149 -10.95 3.97 7.68
CA TYR A 149 -11.56 4.43 6.43
C TYR A 149 -13.10 4.42 6.46
N THR A 150 -13.73 3.71 7.40
CA THR A 150 -15.19 3.69 7.56
C THR A 150 -15.75 4.96 8.21
N LYS A 151 -14.88 5.75 8.86
CA LYS A 151 -15.23 7.04 9.48
C LYS A 151 -15.00 8.24 8.56
N HIS A 152 -14.48 8.01 7.35
CA HIS A 152 -14.24 9.04 6.35
C HIS A 152 -15.27 8.93 5.21
N PRO A 153 -15.67 10.06 4.61
CA PRO A 153 -16.48 10.03 3.40
C PRO A 153 -15.69 9.38 2.24
N SER A 154 -16.40 8.73 1.31
CA SER A 154 -15.76 8.11 0.14
C SER A 154 -15.10 9.12 -0.79
N LYS A 155 -15.61 10.36 -0.83
CA LYS A 155 -15.03 11.49 -1.55
C LYS A 155 -14.29 12.40 -0.57
N PRO A 156 -13.08 12.88 -0.92
CA PRO A 156 -12.28 13.72 -0.03
C PRO A 156 -12.91 15.11 0.14
N ASP A 157 -12.55 15.77 1.25
CA ASP A 157 -12.90 17.18 1.47
C ASP A 157 -12.16 18.06 0.43
N PRO A 158 -12.86 18.94 -0.31
CA PRO A 158 -12.24 19.81 -1.30
C PRO A 158 -11.24 20.81 -0.73
N ASN A 159 -11.24 21.06 0.58
CA ASN A 159 -10.27 21.94 1.24
C ASN A 159 -8.89 21.30 1.40
N GLY A 160 -8.73 20.01 1.11
CA GLY A 160 -7.46 19.30 1.23
C GLY A 160 -7.03 18.99 2.67
N GLU A 161 -7.87 19.31 3.67
CA GLU A 161 -7.52 19.06 5.07
C GLU A 161 -7.44 17.54 5.33
N CYS A 162 -6.30 17.11 5.88
CA CYS A 162 -6.07 15.75 6.33
C CYS A 162 -6.51 15.62 7.79
N SER A 163 -7.41 14.68 8.06
CA SER A 163 -8.01 14.49 9.40
C SER A 163 -7.76 13.07 9.92
N PRO A 164 -6.52 12.72 10.32
CA PRO A 164 -6.23 11.37 10.81
C PRO A 164 -7.01 11.05 12.10
N ASP A 165 -7.34 9.78 12.29
CA ASP A 165 -7.99 9.27 13.49
C ASP A 165 -7.04 9.22 14.68
N LEU A 166 -5.75 8.95 14.44
CA LEU A 166 -4.66 9.15 15.41
C LEU A 166 -3.42 9.67 14.71
N ARG A 167 -2.63 10.46 15.43
CA ARG A 167 -1.31 10.92 15.01
C ARG A 167 -0.26 10.33 15.96
N LEU A 168 0.58 9.45 15.44
CA LEU A 168 1.60 8.78 16.22
C LEU A 168 2.93 9.53 16.11
N ARG A 169 3.48 9.92 17.26
CA ARG A 169 4.72 10.70 17.37
C ARG A 169 5.82 9.91 18.06
N GLY A 170 7.06 10.14 17.64
CA GLY A 170 8.25 9.50 18.20
C GLY A 170 9.48 9.72 17.34
N HIS A 171 9.32 9.59 16.01
CA HIS A 171 10.37 9.85 15.05
C HIS A 171 10.70 11.34 14.92
N GLN A 172 11.84 11.62 14.26
CA GLN A 172 12.33 12.95 13.91
C GLN A 172 12.43 13.17 12.39
N LYS A 173 12.29 12.10 11.60
CA LYS A 173 12.31 12.13 10.13
C LYS A 173 11.28 11.15 9.57
N GLU A 174 11.11 11.17 8.25
CA GLU A 174 10.29 10.19 7.54
C GLU A 174 10.86 8.77 7.61
N GLY A 175 10.18 7.85 6.92
CA GLY A 175 10.70 6.50 6.68
C GLY A 175 9.69 5.63 5.95
N TYR A 176 10.05 4.37 5.71
CA TYR A 176 9.25 3.45 4.92
C TYR A 176 8.76 2.24 5.71
N GLY A 177 9.60 1.64 6.57
CA GLY A 177 9.23 0.44 7.35
C GLY A 177 7.99 0.64 8.23
N LEU A 178 7.06 -0.32 8.15
CA LEU A 178 5.77 -0.26 8.85
C LEU A 178 5.20 -1.67 9.02
N SER A 179 4.95 -2.11 10.26
CA SER A 179 4.49 -3.47 10.54
C SER A 179 3.56 -3.53 11.75
N TRP A 180 2.36 -4.06 11.53
CA TRP A 180 1.40 -4.38 12.59
C TRP A 180 1.72 -5.74 13.21
N ASN A 181 1.62 -5.84 14.53
CA ASN A 181 1.76 -7.12 15.22
C ASN A 181 0.48 -7.96 14.99
N PRO A 182 0.56 -9.18 14.41
CA PRO A 182 -0.62 -10.00 14.17
C PRO A 182 -1.17 -10.66 15.44
N ASN A 183 -0.38 -10.73 16.52
CA ASN A 183 -0.74 -11.38 17.78
C ASN A 183 -1.18 -10.39 18.87
N LEU A 184 -0.72 -9.14 18.80
CA LEU A 184 -1.09 -8.08 19.73
C LEU A 184 -1.83 -6.96 19.00
N ASN A 185 -3.12 -6.82 19.31
CA ASN A 185 -3.96 -5.76 18.74
C ASN A 185 -3.36 -4.38 19.01
N GLY A 186 -3.37 -3.52 18.00
CA GLY A 186 -2.95 -2.13 18.10
C GLY A 186 -1.45 -1.88 18.25
N HIS A 187 -0.61 -2.94 18.26
CA HIS A 187 0.84 -2.78 18.32
C HIS A 187 1.42 -2.57 16.91
N LEU A 188 2.06 -1.44 16.70
CA LEU A 188 2.62 -1.01 15.42
C LEU A 188 4.10 -0.66 15.58
N LEU A 189 4.93 -1.20 14.69
CA LEU A 189 6.32 -0.77 14.51
C LEU A 189 6.42 0.15 13.29
N SER A 190 7.30 1.14 13.37
CA SER A 190 7.82 1.82 12.18
C SER A 190 9.31 2.10 12.23
N ALA A 191 9.92 2.11 11.04
CA ALA A 191 11.33 2.44 10.80
C ALA A 191 11.46 3.87 10.26
N SER A 192 12.63 4.49 10.44
CA SER A 192 12.88 5.87 10.02
C SER A 192 14.35 6.17 9.72
N ASP A 193 14.53 7.21 8.90
CA ASP A 193 15.79 7.88 8.56
C ASP A 193 16.47 8.55 9.76
N ASP A 194 15.81 8.61 10.91
CA ASP A 194 16.40 9.05 12.18
C ASP A 194 17.19 7.96 12.90
N HIS A 195 17.35 6.80 12.27
CA HIS A 195 18.09 5.63 12.74
C HIS A 195 17.38 4.87 13.88
N THR A 196 16.10 5.16 14.11
CA THR A 196 15.32 4.55 15.19
C THR A 196 14.17 3.70 14.66
N ILE A 197 13.69 2.83 15.54
CA ILE A 197 12.43 2.11 15.38
C ILE A 197 11.51 2.54 16.50
N CYS A 198 10.30 2.97 16.18
CA CYS A 198 9.29 3.31 17.16
C CYS A 198 8.23 2.21 17.26
N LEU A 199 7.81 1.91 18.49
CA LEU A 199 6.68 1.05 18.81
C LEU A 199 5.57 1.89 19.44
N TRP A 200 4.36 1.77 18.92
CA TRP A 200 3.15 2.33 19.52
C TRP A 200 2.17 1.23 19.91
N ASP A 201 1.37 1.54 20.92
CA ASP A 201 0.11 0.84 21.21
C ASP A 201 -1.02 1.84 20.95
N ILE A 202 -1.74 1.68 19.84
CA ILE A 202 -2.78 2.63 19.43
C ILE A 202 -4.04 2.56 20.31
N ASN A 203 -4.12 1.58 21.22
CA ASN A 203 -5.19 1.48 22.21
C ASN A 203 -4.89 2.32 23.47
N ALA A 204 -3.69 2.88 23.60
CA ALA A 204 -3.36 3.80 24.67
C ALA A 204 -4.22 5.08 24.61
N THR A 205 -4.48 5.69 25.76
CA THR A 205 -5.27 6.93 25.84
C THR A 205 -4.57 8.05 25.06
N PRO A 206 -5.18 8.59 23.99
CA PRO A 206 -4.59 9.68 23.23
C PRO A 206 -4.48 10.95 24.09
N LYS A 207 -3.44 11.74 23.84
CA LYS A 207 -3.30 13.11 24.34
C LYS A 207 -4.23 14.06 23.58
N GLU A 208 -4.16 15.35 23.90
CA GLU A 208 -4.81 16.40 23.11
C GLU A 208 -4.50 16.24 21.61
N ASN A 209 -5.47 16.56 20.77
CA ASN A 209 -5.40 16.44 19.30
C ASN A 209 -5.15 15.00 18.78
N LYS A 210 -5.63 13.98 19.52
CA LYS A 210 -5.56 12.55 19.09
C LYS A 210 -4.12 12.05 18.90
N VAL A 211 -3.18 12.60 19.66
CA VAL A 211 -1.76 12.25 19.57
C VAL A 211 -1.42 11.08 20.48
N VAL A 212 -0.67 10.10 19.98
CA VAL A 212 -0.11 8.99 20.78
C VAL A 212 1.41 8.99 20.63
N ASP A 213 2.14 9.12 21.73
CA ASP A 213 3.60 9.06 21.71
C ASP A 213 4.10 7.60 21.70
N ALA A 214 5.31 7.39 21.18
CA ALA A 214 5.95 6.09 21.14
C ALA A 214 6.03 5.46 22.54
N LYS A 215 5.55 4.23 22.65
CA LYS A 215 5.66 3.38 23.84
C LYS A 215 7.11 2.97 24.07
N THR A 216 7.85 2.70 23.00
CA THR A 216 9.28 2.34 23.05
C THR A 216 9.97 2.82 21.78
N ILE A 217 11.20 3.30 21.93
CA ILE A 217 12.07 3.71 20.82
C ILE A 217 13.34 2.87 20.91
N PHE A 218 13.62 2.09 19.86
CA PHE A 218 14.81 1.27 19.75
C PHE A 218 15.88 2.01 18.94
N THR A 219 17.07 2.15 19.50
CA THR A 219 18.18 2.94 18.94
C THR A 219 19.40 2.06 18.65
N GLY A 220 19.16 0.83 18.18
CA GLY A 220 20.22 -0.16 17.94
C GLY A 220 21.01 0.07 16.64
N HIS A 221 20.35 0.57 15.60
CA HIS A 221 20.96 0.84 14.31
C HIS A 221 21.78 2.14 14.31
N THR A 222 22.78 2.20 13.43
CA THR A 222 23.68 3.37 13.29
C THR A 222 23.49 4.15 12.00
N ALA A 223 22.53 3.76 11.17
CA ALA A 223 22.14 4.41 9.91
C ALA A 223 20.62 4.32 9.73
N VAL A 224 20.10 4.81 8.59
CA VAL A 224 18.69 4.77 8.21
C VAL A 224 18.12 3.37 8.36
N VAL A 225 17.00 3.23 9.09
CA VAL A 225 16.31 1.95 9.23
C VAL A 225 15.28 1.84 8.13
N GLU A 226 15.45 0.85 7.26
CA GLU A 226 14.71 0.70 6.02
C GLU A 226 13.39 -0.05 6.23
N ASP A 227 13.45 -1.18 6.94
CA ASP A 227 12.27 -1.99 7.20
C ASP A 227 12.27 -2.67 8.57
N VAL A 228 11.07 -2.96 9.04
CA VAL A 228 10.77 -3.66 10.29
C VAL A 228 9.63 -4.64 10.04
N ALA A 229 9.73 -5.82 10.66
CA ALA A 229 8.70 -6.85 10.52
C ALA A 229 8.51 -7.62 11.83
N TRP A 230 7.28 -7.64 12.35
CA TRP A 230 6.93 -8.54 13.44
C TRP A 230 7.06 -10.00 13.02
N HIS A 231 7.50 -10.83 13.96
CA HIS A 231 7.41 -12.27 13.82
C HIS A 231 5.91 -12.69 13.87
N LEU A 232 5.51 -13.59 12.98
CA LEU A 232 4.08 -13.93 12.81
C LEU A 232 3.50 -14.79 13.94
N LEU A 233 4.32 -15.57 14.64
CA LEU A 233 3.89 -16.43 15.77
C LEU A 233 4.26 -15.90 17.17
N HIS A 234 5.50 -15.42 17.35
CA HIS A 234 5.98 -14.91 18.63
C HIS A 234 5.74 -13.40 18.75
N GLU A 235 4.82 -13.02 19.65
CA GLU A 235 4.37 -11.63 19.80
C GLU A 235 5.43 -10.61 20.23
N SER A 236 6.54 -11.07 20.83
CA SER A 236 7.61 -10.22 21.35
C SER A 236 8.83 -10.13 20.45
N LEU A 237 8.84 -10.81 19.30
CA LEU A 237 9.96 -10.82 18.37
C LEU A 237 9.62 -10.03 17.11
N PHE A 238 10.57 -9.20 16.66
CA PHE A 238 10.51 -8.54 15.37
C PHE A 238 11.92 -8.45 14.80
N GLY A 239 12.03 -8.39 13.48
CA GLY A 239 13.29 -8.12 12.79
C GLY A 239 13.35 -6.69 12.27
N SER A 240 14.55 -6.14 12.13
CA SER A 240 14.80 -4.84 11.48
C SER A 240 16.05 -4.87 10.60
N VAL A 241 16.01 -4.12 9.50
CA VAL A 241 17.13 -3.95 8.57
C VAL A 241 17.41 -2.48 8.31
N ALA A 242 18.68 -2.15 8.08
CA ALA A 242 19.12 -0.77 7.92
C ALA A 242 20.33 -0.65 6.99
N ASP A 243 20.63 0.59 6.61
CA ASP A 243 21.78 0.98 5.77
C ASP A 243 23.14 0.69 6.42
N ASP A 244 23.16 0.36 7.71
CA ASP A 244 24.37 -0.09 8.41
C ASP A 244 24.74 -1.55 8.10
N GLN A 245 24.06 -2.15 7.10
CA GLN A 245 24.27 -3.51 6.59
C GLN A 245 23.94 -4.61 7.61
N LYS A 246 23.04 -4.33 8.55
CA LYS A 246 22.66 -5.27 9.60
C LYS A 246 21.20 -5.68 9.53
N LEU A 247 20.97 -6.94 9.90
CA LEU A 247 19.71 -7.46 10.38
C LEU A 247 19.80 -7.58 11.91
N MET A 248 18.82 -7.03 12.64
CA MET A 248 18.68 -7.19 14.09
C MET A 248 17.37 -7.91 14.42
N MET A 249 17.33 -8.67 15.51
CA MET A 249 16.15 -9.35 16.07
C MET A 249 16.11 -9.24 17.59
#